data_AF-A0A1X2LK50-F1
#
_entry.id   AF-A0A1X2LK50-F1
#
_cell.length_a   1.000
_cell.length_b   1.000
_cell.length_c   1.000
_cell.angle_alpha   90.00
_cell.angle_beta   90.00
_cell.angle_gamma   90.00
#
_symmetry.space_group_name_H-M   'P 1'
#
loop_
_entity.id
_entity.type
_entity.pdbx_description
1 polymer ?
#
loop_
_entity_poly.entity_id
_entity_poly.type
_entity_poly.pdbx_seq_one_letter_code
_entity_poly.pdbx_strand_id
1 'polypeptide(L)'
;MTLRVVPEGLAAASAAVEALTARLAAAHAAAAPVITAVVAPGADPVSVQSAVGFSALGSERAAIAAEGVEELGRSGVGVAESGVSYA
;
A
#
# COMPACT_ATOMS: atom_id res chain seq x y z
N MET A 1 5.61 -11.76 -33.84
CA MET A 1 4.50 -11.98 -32.89
C MET A 1 3.63 -10.74 -32.91
N THR A 2 2.31 -10.88 -33.01
CA THR A 2 1.35 -9.77 -32.89
C THR A 2 0.68 -9.85 -31.52
N LEU A 3 0.72 -8.76 -30.76
CA LEU A 3 0.02 -8.66 -29.48
C LEU A 3 -1.46 -8.34 -29.75
N ARG A 4 -2.37 -9.05 -29.08
CA ARG A 4 -3.81 -8.74 -29.10
C ARG A 4 -4.14 -7.95 -27.84
N VAL A 5 -4.26 -6.63 -27.98
CA VAL A 5 -4.53 -5.68 -26.89
C VAL A 5 -5.90 -5.05 -27.06
N VAL A 6 -6.59 -4.78 -25.95
CA VAL A 6 -7.86 -4.04 -25.91
C VAL A 6 -7.64 -2.76 -25.10
N PRO A 7 -7.44 -1.59 -25.76
CA PRO A 7 -7.10 -0.34 -25.09
C PRO A 7 -8.08 0.09 -24.00
N GLU A 8 -9.38 -0.09 -24.23
CA GLU A 8 -10.43 0.21 -23.25
C GLU A 8 -10.33 -0.68 -22.01
N GLY A 9 -9.90 -1.94 -22.20
CA GLY A 9 -9.63 -2.87 -21.10
C GLY A 9 -8.45 -2.41 -20.24
N LEU A 10 -7.42 -1.83 -20.84
CA LEU A 10 -6.29 -1.24 -20.12
C LEU A 10 -6.70 0.02 -19.36
N ALA A 11 -7.52 0.90 -19.97
CA ALA A 11 -8.06 2.07 -19.28
C ALA A 11 -8.91 1.67 -18.06
N ALA A 12 -9.81 0.68 -18.21
CA ALA A 12 -10.62 0.17 -17.11
C ALA A 12 -9.77 -0.47 -16.00
N ALA A 13 -8.72 -1.22 -16.37
CA ALA A 13 -7.80 -1.82 -15.41
C ALA A 13 -7.02 -0.75 -14.62
N SER A 14 -6.54 0.30 -15.28
CA SER A 14 -5.86 1.41 -14.61
C SER A 14 -6.76 2.11 -13.59
N ALA A 15 -8.00 2.42 -13.95
CA ALA A 15 -8.98 3.02 -13.03
C ALA A 15 -9.28 2.11 -11.82
N ALA A 16 -9.35 0.79 -12.03
CA ALA A 16 -9.52 -0.17 -10.95
C ALA A 16 -8.30 -0.19 -10.01
N VAL A 17 -7.08 -0.12 -10.56
CA VAL A 17 -5.84 -0.02 -9.78
C VAL A 17 -5.80 1.28 -8.97
N GLU A 18 -6.17 2.42 -9.56
CA GLU A 18 -6.25 3.70 -8.84
C GLU A 18 -7.19 3.61 -7.63
N ALA A 19 -8.39 3.05 -7.83
CA ALA A 19 -9.35 2.83 -6.74
C ALA A 19 -8.82 1.89 -5.65
N LEU A 20 -8.10 0.83 -6.04
CA LEU A 20 -7.46 -0.08 -5.10
C LEU A 20 -6.33 0.61 -4.32
N THR A 21 -5.48 1.40 -4.99
CA THR A 21 -4.40 2.18 -4.37
C THR A 21 -4.96 3.16 -3.34
N ALA A 22 -6.03 3.88 -3.68
CA ALA A 22 -6.69 4.81 -2.74
C ALA A 22 -7.26 4.07 -1.51
N ARG A 23 -7.93 2.93 -1.72
CA ARG A 23 -8.44 2.10 -0.63
C ARG A 23 -7.32 1.55 0.25
N LEU A 24 -6.22 1.12 -0.35
CA LEU A 24 -5.05 0.59 0.35
C LEU A 24 -4.37 1.69 1.19
N ALA A 25 -4.19 2.88 0.62
CA ALA A 25 -3.64 4.03 1.32
C ALA A 25 -4.51 4.42 2.54
N ALA A 26 -5.83 4.49 2.35
CA ALA A 26 -6.76 4.81 3.44
C ALA A 26 -6.72 3.76 4.56
N ALA A 27 -6.68 2.48 4.22
CA ALA A 27 -6.60 1.40 5.20
C ALA A 27 -5.30 1.47 6.02
N HIS A 28 -4.16 1.72 5.37
CA HIS A 28 -2.88 1.86 6.08
C HIS A 28 -2.81 3.11 6.94
N ALA A 29 -3.33 4.24 6.46
CA ALA A 29 -3.40 5.48 7.25
C ALA A 29 -4.26 5.29 8.52
N ALA A 30 -5.37 4.56 8.42
CA ALA A 30 -6.21 4.24 9.58
C ALA A 30 -5.52 3.30 10.58
N ALA A 31 -4.70 2.35 10.09
CA ALA A 31 -3.99 1.38 10.93
C ALA A 31 -2.72 1.96 11.59
N ALA A 32 -2.06 2.93 10.96
CA ALA A 32 -0.79 3.49 11.40
C ALA A 32 -0.73 3.86 12.90
N PRO A 33 -1.66 4.66 13.48
CA PRO A 33 -1.58 5.01 14.90
C PRO A 33 -1.74 3.79 15.82
N VAL A 34 -2.48 2.76 15.39
CA VAL A 34 -2.72 1.55 16.19
C VAL A 34 -1.47 0.67 16.29
N ILE A 35 -0.71 0.56 15.19
CA ILE A 35 0.43 -0.34 15.11
C ILE A 35 1.76 0.31 15.51
N THR A 36 1.87 1.64 15.42
CA THR A 36 3.12 2.38 15.69
C THR A 36 3.24 2.91 17.11
N ALA A 37 2.12 3.00 17.85
CA ALA A 37 2.08 3.56 19.20
C ALA A 37 1.51 2.54 20.22
N VAL A 38 2.12 1.36 20.29
CA VAL A 38 1.70 0.31 21.23
C VAL A 38 2.10 0.71 22.64
N VAL A 39 1.13 0.80 23.54
CA VAL A 39 1.34 1.10 24.96
C VAL A 39 1.53 -0.19 25.75
N ALA A 40 2.52 -0.21 26.64
CA ALA A 40 2.79 -1.36 27.49
C ALA A 40 1.62 -1.62 28.47
N PRO A 41 1.19 -2.88 28.65
CA PRO A 41 0.11 -3.22 29.60
C PRO A 41 0.57 -3.15 31.06
N GLY A 42 1.88 -3.11 31.32
CA GLY A 42 2.48 -3.04 32.65
C GLY A 42 3.89 -2.44 32.60
N ALA A 43 4.41 -2.09 33.78
CA ALA A 43 5.75 -1.49 33.94
C ALA A 43 6.88 -2.52 34.05
N ASP A 44 6.58 -3.82 34.02
CA ASP A 44 7.63 -4.85 34.04
C ASP A 44 8.46 -4.80 32.76
N PRO A 45 9.75 -5.22 32.81
CA PRO A 45 10.65 -5.12 31.67
C PRO A 45 10.15 -5.84 30.40
N VAL A 46 9.42 -6.95 30.54
CA VAL A 46 8.92 -7.72 29.40
C VAL A 46 7.80 -6.95 28.70
N SER A 47 6.84 -6.43 29.46
CA SER A 47 5.75 -5.60 28.92
C SER A 47 6.27 -4.38 28.17
N VAL A 48 7.26 -3.67 28.75
CA VAL A 48 7.87 -2.50 28.12
C VAL A 48 8.63 -2.90 26.84
N GLN A 49 9.45 -3.94 26.91
CA GLN A 49 10.22 -4.41 25.75
C GLN A 49 9.31 -4.85 24.61
N SER A 50 8.23 -5.60 24.90
CA SER A 50 7.28 -6.03 23.88
C SER A 50 6.58 -4.84 23.22
N ALA A 51 6.12 -3.85 23.99
CA ALA A 51 5.46 -2.67 23.44
C ALA A 51 6.38 -1.86 22.51
N VAL A 52 7.65 -1.68 22.91
CA VAL A 52 8.67 -1.03 22.07
C VAL A 52 8.93 -1.83 20.80
N GLY A 53 9.10 -3.16 20.93
CA GLY A 53 9.34 -4.05 19.78
C GLY A 53 8.21 -4.04 18.77
N PHE A 54 6.95 -4.13 19.23
CA PHE A 54 5.78 -4.05 18.34
C PHE A 54 5.64 -2.68 17.68
N SER A 55 5.90 -1.59 18.40
CA SER A 55 5.86 -0.23 17.83
C SER A 55 6.91 -0.03 16.73
N ALA A 56 8.12 -0.56 16.94
CA ALA A 56 9.18 -0.53 15.93
C ALA A 56 8.80 -1.35 14.68
N LEU A 57 8.32 -2.58 14.88
CA LEU A 57 7.85 -3.43 13.78
C LEU A 57 6.67 -2.79 13.03
N GLY A 58 5.73 -2.18 13.75
CA GLY A 58 4.61 -1.45 13.16
C GLY A 58 5.06 -0.27 12.31
N SER A 59 6.11 0.44 12.75
CA SER A 59 6.71 1.56 12.00
C SER A 59 7.39 1.10 10.72
N GLU A 60 8.16 0.01 10.78
CA GLU A 60 8.75 -0.63 9.60
C GLU A 60 7.66 -1.08 8.62
N ARG A 61 6.59 -1.70 9.12
CA ARG A 61 5.49 -2.19 8.28
C ARG A 61 4.70 -1.05 7.63
N ALA A 62 4.51 0.07 8.34
CA ALA A 62 3.89 1.26 7.79
C ALA A 62 4.72 1.87 6.65
N ALA A 63 6.05 1.87 6.76
CA ALA A 63 6.94 2.33 5.70
C ALA A 63 6.85 1.42 4.46
N ILE A 64 6.97 0.10 4.64
CA ILE A 64 6.85 -0.87 3.54
C ILE A 64 5.48 -0.77 2.85
N ALA A 65 4.41 -0.56 3.62
CA ALA A 65 3.08 -0.35 3.07
C ALA A 65 2.98 0.91 2.21
N ALA A 66 3.63 2.00 2.62
CA ALA A 66 3.67 3.23 1.83
C ALA A 66 4.41 3.02 0.49
N GLU A 67 5.55 2.32 0.51
CA GLU A 67 6.28 1.93 -0.71
C GLU A 67 5.40 1.09 -1.65
N GLY A 68 4.66 0.12 -1.10
CA GLY A 68 3.74 -0.71 -1.89
C GLY A 68 2.58 0.07 -2.50
N VAL A 69 2.02 1.05 -1.78
CA VAL A 69 0.98 1.95 -2.30
C VAL A 69 1.54 2.80 -3.45
N GLU A 70 2.75 3.32 -3.31
CA GLU A 70 3.41 4.11 -4.36
C GLU A 70 3.65 3.28 -5.62
N GLU A 71 4.21 2.08 -5.49
CA GLU A 71 4.50 1.20 -6.61
C GLU A 71 3.22 0.76 -7.34
N LEU A 72 2.15 0.44 -6.60
CA LEU A 72 0.87 0.08 -7.19
C LEU A 72 0.27 1.25 -7.98
N GLY A 73 0.34 2.47 -7.43
CA GLY A 73 -0.08 3.69 -8.12
C GLY A 73 0.70 3.91 -9.42
N ARG A 74 2.03 3.78 -9.36
CA ARG A 74 2.91 3.90 -10.54
C ARG A 74 2.61 2.85 -11.60
N SER A 75 2.36 1.61 -11.17
CA SER A 75 1.95 0.52 -12.06
C SER A 75 0.62 0.83 -12.76
N GLY A 76 -0.36 1.39 -12.03
CA GLY A 76 -1.63 1.85 -12.60
C GLY A 76 -1.47 2.90 -13.71
N VAL A 77 -0.56 3.86 -13.51
CA VAL A 77 -0.21 4.86 -14.54
C VAL A 77 0.42 4.18 -15.77
N GLY A 78 1.37 3.27 -15.58
CA GLY A 78 1.98 2.54 -16.71
C GLY A 78 0.98 1.71 -17.53
N VAL A 79 -0.07 1.18 -16.88
CA VAL A 79 -1.18 0.51 -17.58
C VAL A 79 -2.01 1.49 -18.40
N ALA A 80 -2.29 2.70 -17.89
CA ALA A 80 -2.97 3.74 -18.65
C ALA A 80 -2.15 4.20 -19.85
N GLU A 81 -0.85 4.46 -19.68
CA GLU A 81 0.07 4.84 -20.76
C GLU A 81 0.12 3.78 -21.86
N SER A 82 0.15 2.50 -21.46
CA SER A 82 0.06 1.39 -22.40
C SER A 82 -1.26 1.39 -23.16
N GLY A 83 -2.38 1.67 -22.46
CA GLY A 83 -3.70 1.84 -23.08
C GLY A 83 -3.71 2.91 -24.16
N VAL A 84 -3.11 4.07 -23.89
CA VAL A 84 -2.97 5.16 -24.88
C VAL A 84 -2.07 4.75 -26.05
N SER A 85 -0.99 4.02 -25.79
CA SER A 85 -0.05 3.60 -26.84
C SER A 85 -0.61 2.55 -27.80
N TYR A 86 -1.60 1.75 -27.37
CA TYR A 86 -2.20 0.68 -28.18
C TYR A 86 -3.55 1.05 -28.82
N ALA A 87 -4.10 2.24 -28.49
CA ALA A 87 -5.31 2.81 -29.11
C ALA A 87 -5.01 3.42 -30.49
#